data_AF-A0AAE0ICZ4-F1
#
_entry.id   AF-A0AAE0ICZ4-F1
#
_cell.length_a   1.000
_cell.length_b   1.000
_cell.length_c   1.000
_cell.angle_alpha   90.00
_cell.angle_beta   90.00
_cell.angle_gamma   90.00
#
_symmetry.space_group_name_H-M   'P 1'
#
loop_
_entity.id
_entity.type
_entity.pdbx_description
1 polymer ?
#
loop_
_entity_poly.entity_id
_entity_poly.type
_entity_poly.pdbx_seq_one_letter_code
_entity_poly.pdbx_strand_id
1 'polypeptide(L)'
;MLHLPAQPAQLLGKVPRRAWRWIIRLGVVALVLPLLLQWIVAYLVGSDARILPPQLLTAKNLLIVTAHPDDECLFFAPSILGVLDRNKDITGGLLAMSTGNNYGIGDKRRHELIGSCKSLGIKEQRCVAMDHAALQDNPTVWWDTDLIEAIVDEHVKKWQIDAIITFDSGGVSGHINHRAVSAAVSNYASSNPRAPVTFTLTTTALPRKYTFLGDLPLTALPFTWRIIAALSYPTSTADASDGGRALAANTWRRYLMTRDAFAQHPSQYTWDRHLYMVLSRYVWFNDLKRIDRVVDKADN
;
A
#
# COMPACT_ATOMS: atom_id res chain seq x y z
N MET A 1 19.57 21.60 -65.16
CA MET A 1 20.09 20.62 -64.19
C MET A 1 19.64 21.04 -62.81
N LEU A 2 18.63 20.36 -62.25
CA LEU A 2 18.07 20.62 -60.92
C LEU A 2 18.95 19.94 -59.86
N HIS A 3 19.43 20.70 -58.89
CA HIS A 3 20.09 20.18 -57.69
C HIS A 3 19.06 19.47 -56.81
N LEU A 4 19.24 18.16 -56.60
CA LEU A 4 18.58 17.42 -55.53
C LEU A 4 19.26 17.74 -54.19
N PRO A 5 18.53 18.04 -53.11
CA PRO A 5 19.12 18.20 -51.78
C PRO A 5 19.52 16.83 -51.21
N ALA A 6 20.62 16.83 -50.45
CA ALA A 6 21.16 15.65 -49.79
C ALA A 6 20.13 14.98 -48.84
N GLN A 7 20.12 13.65 -48.83
CA GLN A 7 19.29 12.84 -47.94
C GLN A 7 19.62 13.10 -46.45
N PRO A 8 18.62 13.16 -45.55
CA PRO A 8 18.85 13.32 -44.12
C PRO A 8 19.20 11.97 -43.48
N ALA A 9 20.43 11.49 -43.67
CA ALA A 9 20.88 10.21 -43.11
C ALA A 9 22.14 10.34 -42.22
N GLN A 10 22.35 11.48 -41.56
CA GLN A 10 23.57 11.71 -40.77
C GLN A 10 23.35 12.51 -39.47
N LEU A 11 22.35 12.15 -38.65
CA LEU A 11 22.21 12.72 -37.30
C LEU A 11 22.02 11.67 -36.18
N LEU A 12 22.60 10.48 -36.35
CA LEU A 12 22.79 9.53 -35.24
C LEU A 12 24.26 9.12 -35.20
N GLY A 13 25.08 9.88 -34.46
CA GLY A 13 26.46 9.51 -34.18
C GLY A 13 26.52 8.10 -33.58
N LYS A 14 27.39 7.23 -34.12
CA LYS A 14 27.55 5.85 -33.63
C LYS A 14 28.03 5.89 -32.18
N VAL A 15 27.20 5.45 -31.25
CA VAL A 15 27.57 5.30 -29.83
C VAL A 15 28.82 4.42 -29.75
N PRO A 16 29.90 4.84 -29.06
CA PRO A 16 31.14 4.05 -28.97
C PRO A 16 30.87 2.64 -28.44
N ARG A 17 31.52 1.61 -28.99
CA ARG A 17 31.38 0.20 -28.54
C ARG A 17 31.55 0.03 -27.01
N ARG A 18 32.42 0.85 -26.39
CA ARG A 18 32.62 0.88 -24.94
C ARG A 18 31.39 1.43 -24.18
N ALA A 19 30.77 2.49 -24.69
CA ALA A 19 29.54 3.05 -24.13
C ALA A 19 28.36 2.07 -24.27
N TRP A 20 28.25 1.38 -25.41
CA TRP A 20 27.22 0.35 -25.61
C TRP A 20 27.30 -0.80 -24.59
N ARG A 21 28.52 -1.25 -24.25
CA ARG A 21 28.72 -2.27 -23.20
C ARG A 21 28.22 -1.79 -21.83
N TRP A 22 28.43 -0.53 -21.48
CA TRP A 22 27.94 0.04 -20.23
C TRP A 22 26.42 0.20 -20.23
N ILE A 23 25.83 0.65 -21.34
CA ILE A 23 24.37 0.74 -21.50
C ILE A 23 23.72 -0.63 -21.28
N ILE A 24 24.24 -1.68 -21.92
CA ILE A 24 23.73 -3.05 -21.73
C ILE A 24 23.86 -3.47 -20.27
N ARG A 25 25.02 -3.28 -19.64
CA ARG A 25 25.23 -3.66 -18.24
C ARG A 25 24.27 -2.95 -17.29
N LEU A 26 24.09 -1.64 -17.45
CA LEU A 26 23.14 -0.87 -16.66
C LEU A 26 21.69 -1.32 -16.90
N GLY A 27 21.33 -1.60 -18.15
CA GLY A 27 20.02 -2.15 -18.50
C GLY A 27 19.75 -3.51 -17.85
N VAL A 28 20.74 -4.41 -17.84
CA VAL A 28 20.63 -5.71 -17.17
C VAL A 28 20.47 -5.53 -15.66
N VAL A 29 21.26 -4.67 -15.03
CA VAL A 29 21.13 -4.39 -13.59
C VAL A 29 19.75 -3.79 -13.27
N ALA A 30 19.27 -2.84 -14.07
CA ALA A 30 17.96 -2.22 -13.88
C ALA A 30 16.80 -3.23 -14.02
N LEU A 31 16.97 -4.31 -14.77
CA LEU A 31 15.97 -5.38 -14.90
C LEU A 31 16.09 -6.42 -13.79
N VAL A 32 17.30 -6.89 -13.48
CA VAL A 32 17.53 -8.02 -12.56
C VAL A 32 17.41 -7.60 -11.11
N LEU A 33 17.91 -6.41 -10.74
CA LEU A 33 17.93 -5.96 -9.36
C LEU A 33 16.52 -5.86 -8.74
N PRO A 34 15.50 -5.26 -9.40
CA PRO A 34 14.14 -5.28 -8.88
C PRO A 34 13.55 -6.68 -8.69
N LEU A 35 13.81 -7.60 -9.62
CA LEU A 35 13.29 -8.97 -9.56
C LEU A 35 13.93 -9.75 -8.42
N LEU A 36 15.25 -9.66 -8.28
CA LEU A 36 15.99 -10.29 -7.18
C LEU A 36 15.54 -9.72 -5.84
N LEU A 37 15.41 -8.40 -5.73
CA LEU A 37 14.97 -7.75 -4.52
C LEU A 37 13.52 -8.10 -4.17
N GLN A 38 12.61 -8.17 -5.15
CA GLN A 38 11.25 -8.65 -4.95
C GLN A 38 11.25 -10.07 -4.43
N TRP A 39 12.09 -10.95 -4.99
CA TRP A 39 12.20 -12.33 -4.53
C TRP A 39 12.71 -12.41 -3.09
N ILE A 40 13.78 -11.67 -2.76
CA ILE A 40 14.33 -11.61 -1.39
C ILE A 40 13.26 -11.11 -0.41
N VAL A 41 12.64 -9.95 -0.68
CA VAL A 41 11.69 -9.31 0.25
C VAL A 41 10.39 -10.10 0.36
N ALA A 42 9.84 -10.63 -0.73
CA ALA A 42 8.58 -11.35 -0.68
C ALA A 42 8.71 -12.74 -0.04
N TYR A 43 9.78 -13.48 -0.35
CA TYR A 43 9.91 -14.90 0.00
C TYR A 43 10.91 -15.19 1.12
N LEU A 44 12.04 -14.49 1.21
CA LEU A 44 13.07 -14.81 2.20
C LEU A 44 12.91 -14.02 3.50
N VAL A 45 12.81 -12.69 3.41
CA VAL A 45 12.88 -11.82 4.59
C VAL A 45 11.56 -11.15 4.96
N GLY A 46 10.49 -11.38 4.19
CA GLY A 46 9.23 -10.66 4.39
C GLY A 46 8.47 -10.99 5.68
N SER A 47 8.85 -12.06 6.39
CA SER A 47 8.35 -12.38 7.74
C SER A 47 9.28 -11.90 8.86
N ASP A 48 10.42 -11.31 8.52
CA ASP A 48 11.39 -10.85 9.51
C ASP A 48 10.85 -9.59 10.20
N ALA A 49 10.96 -9.52 11.54
CA ALA A 49 10.57 -8.36 12.33
C ALA A 49 11.33 -7.08 11.94
N ARG A 50 12.52 -7.24 11.35
CA ARG A 50 13.28 -6.15 10.77
C ARG A 50 12.72 -5.70 9.43
N ILE A 51 11.71 -6.31 8.82
CA ILE A 51 11.14 -5.85 7.54
C ILE A 51 9.68 -5.44 7.74
N LEU A 52 8.92 -6.30 8.40
CA LEU A 52 7.57 -6.03 8.86
C LEU A 52 7.61 -5.96 10.40
N PRO A 53 7.40 -4.79 11.02
CA PRO A 53 7.69 -4.58 12.44
C PRO A 53 6.83 -5.48 13.36
N PRO A 54 7.31 -5.82 14.57
CA PRO A 54 6.60 -6.69 15.51
C PRO A 54 5.14 -6.28 15.73
N GLN A 55 4.87 -4.98 15.81
CA GLN A 55 3.54 -4.41 15.99
C GLN A 55 2.52 -4.87 14.93
N LEU A 56 2.97 -5.18 13.71
CA LEU A 56 2.13 -5.76 12.65
C LEU A 56 2.19 -7.29 12.63
N LEU A 57 3.33 -7.90 12.96
CA LEU A 57 3.50 -9.37 12.98
C LEU A 57 2.77 -10.06 14.14
N THR A 58 2.64 -9.38 15.28
CA THR A 58 2.08 -9.93 16.52
C THR A 58 0.75 -9.31 16.91
N ALA A 59 0.22 -8.38 16.10
CA ALA A 59 -1.13 -7.85 16.26
C ALA A 59 -2.15 -8.99 16.36
N LYS A 60 -3.18 -8.83 17.19
CA LYS A 60 -4.31 -9.76 17.26
C LYS A 60 -5.47 -9.29 16.38
N ASN A 61 -5.67 -7.99 16.28
CA ASN A 61 -6.78 -7.38 15.57
C ASN A 61 -6.30 -6.20 14.72
N LEU A 62 -6.12 -6.45 13.42
CA LEU A 62 -5.71 -5.44 12.45
C LEU A 62 -6.94 -4.74 11.87
N LEU A 63 -6.94 -3.41 11.81
CA LEU A 63 -7.94 -2.62 11.09
C LEU A 63 -7.32 -1.92 9.88
N ILE A 64 -7.98 -2.05 8.73
CA ILE A 64 -7.68 -1.25 7.54
C ILE A 64 -8.75 -0.17 7.40
N VAL A 65 -8.34 1.08 7.29
CA VAL A 65 -9.27 2.21 7.10
C VAL A 65 -9.06 2.82 5.73
N THR A 66 -10.06 2.71 4.85
CA THR A 66 -10.06 3.22 3.48
C THR A 66 -11.19 4.22 3.25
N ALA A 67 -11.23 4.87 2.09
CA ALA A 67 -12.28 5.81 1.76
C ALA A 67 -13.43 5.11 1.02
N HIS A 68 -13.10 4.26 0.04
CA HIS A 68 -14.07 3.66 -0.87
C HIS A 68 -13.85 2.14 -1.04
N PRO A 69 -14.88 1.42 -1.55
CA PRO A 69 -14.74 0.02 -1.94
C PRO A 69 -13.93 -0.14 -3.23
N ASP A 70 -12.75 -0.76 -3.15
CA ASP A 70 -11.73 -1.03 -4.18
C ASP A 70 -10.32 -0.58 -3.72
N ASP A 71 -10.25 0.45 -2.87
CA ASP A 71 -9.02 0.96 -2.27
C ASP A 71 -8.18 -0.17 -1.64
N GLU A 72 -8.83 -1.15 -1.02
CA GLU A 72 -8.18 -2.24 -0.28
C GLU A 72 -7.35 -3.16 -1.17
N CYS A 73 -7.83 -3.42 -2.38
CA CYS A 73 -7.15 -4.28 -3.33
C CYS A 73 -6.28 -3.50 -4.32
N LEU A 74 -6.61 -2.23 -4.59
CA LEU A 74 -5.79 -1.35 -5.42
C LEU A 74 -4.53 -0.87 -4.67
N PHE A 75 -4.65 -0.52 -3.39
CA PHE A 75 -3.57 0.17 -2.67
C PHE A 75 -2.94 -0.66 -1.55
N PHE A 76 -3.76 -1.39 -0.80
CA PHE A 76 -3.35 -1.97 0.48
C PHE A 76 -3.08 -3.47 0.46
N ALA A 77 -3.37 -4.19 -0.63
CA ALA A 77 -3.30 -5.64 -0.65
C ALA A 77 -1.93 -6.21 -0.19
N PRO A 78 -0.76 -5.67 -0.59
CA PRO A 78 0.51 -6.13 -0.04
C PRO A 78 0.63 -5.98 1.47
N SER A 79 0.10 -4.90 2.04
CA SER A 79 0.10 -4.68 3.49
C SER A 79 -0.86 -5.62 4.21
N ILE A 80 -2.08 -5.78 3.69
CA ILE A 80 -3.12 -6.67 4.25
C ILE A 80 -2.63 -8.11 4.25
N LEU A 81 -2.22 -8.61 3.08
CA LEU A 81 -1.74 -9.99 2.91
C LEU A 81 -0.36 -10.20 3.56
N GLY A 82 0.44 -9.14 3.65
CA GLY A 82 1.69 -9.12 4.41
C GLY A 82 1.50 -9.53 5.87
N VAL A 83 0.34 -9.21 6.46
CA VAL A 83 -0.01 -9.55 7.84
C VAL A 83 -0.91 -10.80 7.89
N LEU A 84 -2.10 -10.74 7.30
CA LEU A 84 -3.16 -11.75 7.46
C LEU A 84 -2.88 -13.07 6.73
N ASP A 85 -2.11 -13.04 5.66
CA ASP A 85 -1.73 -14.27 4.98
C ASP A 85 -0.59 -15.01 5.70
N ARG A 86 0.26 -14.28 6.44
CA ARG A 86 1.37 -14.86 7.20
C ARG A 86 0.93 -15.51 8.50
N ASN A 87 -0.01 -14.90 9.21
CA ASN A 87 -0.44 -15.36 10.51
C ASN A 87 -1.98 -15.43 10.56
N LYS A 88 -2.51 -16.66 10.62
CA LYS A 88 -3.95 -16.93 10.61
C LYS A 88 -4.63 -16.68 11.96
N ASP A 89 -3.85 -16.44 13.01
CA ASP A 89 -4.38 -16.06 14.33
C ASP A 89 -4.74 -14.56 14.39
N ILE A 90 -4.25 -13.76 13.43
CA ILE A 90 -4.58 -12.34 13.33
C ILE A 90 -5.94 -12.20 12.66
N THR A 91 -6.86 -11.49 13.32
CA THR A 91 -8.17 -11.20 12.74
C THR A 91 -8.17 -9.81 12.11
N GLY A 92 -8.26 -9.76 10.78
CA GLY A 92 -8.41 -8.52 10.04
C GLY A 92 -9.82 -7.94 10.09
N GLY A 93 -9.91 -6.63 10.02
CA GLY A 93 -11.12 -5.87 9.75
C GLY A 93 -10.84 -4.74 8.75
N LEU A 94 -11.88 -4.30 8.05
CA LEU A 94 -11.85 -3.25 7.05
C LEU A 94 -13.03 -2.32 7.23
N LEU A 95 -12.75 -1.02 7.18
CA LEU A 95 -13.73 0.04 7.26
C LEU A 95 -13.51 1.02 6.10
N ALA A 96 -14.40 0.97 5.11
CA ALA A 96 -14.49 1.98 4.07
C ALA A 96 -15.44 3.09 4.54
N MET A 97 -14.99 4.33 4.56
CA MET A 97 -15.76 5.47 5.08
C MET A 97 -16.95 5.88 4.20
N SER A 98 -17.06 5.32 3.00
CA SER A 98 -18.19 5.49 2.10
C SER A 98 -18.49 4.19 1.37
N THR A 99 -19.72 4.04 0.89
CA THR A 99 -20.10 3.02 -0.10
C THR A 99 -19.60 3.35 -1.51
N GLY A 100 -18.99 4.53 -1.73
CA GLY A 100 -18.50 4.91 -3.05
C GLY A 100 -19.62 5.28 -4.02
N ASN A 101 -20.71 5.86 -3.50
CA ASN A 101 -21.98 6.05 -4.20
C ASN A 101 -22.03 7.25 -5.16
N ASN A 102 -20.88 7.78 -5.61
CA ASN A 102 -20.82 8.96 -6.48
C ASN A 102 -21.61 8.79 -7.81
N TYR A 103 -21.82 7.54 -8.25
CA TYR A 103 -22.59 7.19 -9.45
C TYR A 103 -23.93 6.49 -9.15
N GLY A 104 -24.41 6.50 -7.90
CA GLY A 104 -25.67 5.85 -7.53
C GLY A 104 -25.61 4.32 -7.44
N ILE A 105 -24.42 3.73 -7.30
CA ILE A 105 -24.19 2.27 -7.25
C ILE A 105 -23.59 1.79 -5.91
N GLY A 106 -23.75 2.56 -4.83
CA GLY A 106 -23.16 2.30 -3.51
C GLY A 106 -23.53 0.93 -2.94
N ASP A 107 -24.79 0.53 -3.05
CA ASP A 107 -25.24 -0.80 -2.59
C ASP A 107 -24.51 -1.93 -3.32
N LYS A 108 -24.32 -1.79 -4.63
CA LYS A 108 -23.56 -2.76 -5.43
C LYS A 108 -22.12 -2.82 -4.94
N ARG A 109 -21.44 -1.67 -4.84
CA ARG A 109 -20.04 -1.57 -4.38
C ARG A 109 -19.85 -2.11 -2.96
N ARG A 110 -20.84 -1.94 -2.08
CA ARG A 110 -20.84 -2.55 -0.74
C ARG A 110 -20.82 -4.08 -0.80
N HIS A 111 -21.61 -4.70 -1.66
CA HIS A 111 -21.60 -6.15 -1.84
C HIS A 111 -20.28 -6.64 -2.47
N GLU A 112 -19.77 -5.90 -3.45
CA GLU A 112 -18.47 -6.17 -4.09
C GLU A 112 -17.32 -6.15 -3.06
N LEU A 113 -17.35 -5.19 -2.13
CA LEU A 113 -16.37 -5.10 -1.02
C LEU A 113 -16.33 -6.36 -0.16
N ILE A 114 -17.47 -6.95 0.17
CA ILE A 114 -17.53 -8.17 1.00
C ILE A 114 -16.80 -9.31 0.31
N GLY A 115 -16.98 -9.47 -1.00
CA GLY A 115 -16.24 -10.45 -1.80
C GLY A 115 -14.74 -10.17 -1.77
N SER A 116 -14.34 -8.91 -1.97
CA SER A 116 -12.92 -8.51 -1.96
C SER A 116 -12.26 -8.77 -0.60
N CYS A 117 -12.91 -8.38 0.49
CA CYS A 117 -12.50 -8.67 1.87
C CYS A 117 -12.26 -10.17 2.08
N LYS A 118 -13.18 -11.02 1.62
CA LYS A 118 -13.03 -12.48 1.71
C LYS A 118 -11.78 -12.98 0.99
N SER A 119 -11.51 -12.50 -0.22
CA SER A 119 -10.30 -12.83 -0.98
C SER A 119 -9.01 -12.38 -0.28
N LEU A 120 -9.07 -11.28 0.48
CA LEU A 120 -7.96 -10.77 1.28
C LEU A 120 -7.83 -11.42 2.67
N GLY A 121 -8.70 -12.38 3.01
CA GLY A 121 -8.68 -13.07 4.31
C GLY A 121 -9.36 -12.30 5.45
N ILE A 122 -10.16 -11.27 5.13
CA ILE A 122 -10.96 -10.51 6.08
C ILE A 122 -12.35 -11.13 6.18
N LYS A 123 -12.81 -11.36 7.41
CA LYS A 123 -14.15 -11.92 7.68
C LYS A 123 -15.22 -10.88 7.35
N GLU A 124 -16.32 -11.33 6.74
CA GLU A 124 -17.46 -10.48 6.36
C GLU A 124 -17.99 -9.64 7.53
N GLN A 125 -18.04 -10.19 8.75
CA GLN A 125 -18.54 -9.49 9.94
C GLN A 125 -17.64 -8.32 10.38
N ARG A 126 -16.43 -8.23 9.83
CA ARG A 126 -15.47 -7.14 10.04
C ARG A 126 -15.16 -6.39 8.75
N CYS A 127 -16.00 -6.47 7.73
CA CYS A 127 -15.85 -5.73 6.48
C CYS A 127 -17.05 -4.81 6.30
N VAL A 128 -16.86 -3.50 6.49
CA VAL A 128 -17.95 -2.52 6.53
C VAL A 128 -17.66 -1.36 5.57
N ALA A 129 -18.63 -1.03 4.73
CA ALA A 129 -18.69 0.25 4.03
C ALA A 129 -19.76 1.11 4.69
N MET A 130 -19.38 2.30 5.16
CA MET A 130 -20.28 3.25 5.80
C MET A 130 -21.16 3.92 4.75
N ASP A 131 -22.45 4.09 5.07
CA ASP A 131 -23.37 4.89 4.26
C ASP A 131 -23.88 6.05 5.11
N HIS A 132 -23.05 7.08 5.25
CA HIS A 132 -23.36 8.26 6.04
C HIS A 132 -23.54 9.47 5.11
N ALA A 133 -24.56 10.30 5.35
CA ALA A 133 -24.87 11.44 4.49
C ALA A 133 -23.70 12.45 4.37
N ALA A 134 -22.92 12.62 5.43
CA ALA A 134 -21.74 13.51 5.45
C ALA A 134 -20.48 12.90 4.82
N LEU A 135 -20.46 11.60 4.51
CA LEU A 135 -19.30 10.86 3.98
C LEU A 135 -19.60 10.24 2.60
N GLN A 136 -20.45 10.89 1.82
CA GLN A 136 -20.72 10.45 0.45
C GLN A 136 -19.51 10.71 -0.44
N ASP A 137 -19.20 9.76 -1.32
CA ASP A 137 -18.09 9.88 -2.27
C ASP A 137 -18.28 11.10 -3.16
N ASN A 138 -17.29 11.98 -3.13
CA ASN A 138 -17.27 13.25 -3.82
C ASN A 138 -15.80 13.71 -3.95
N PRO A 139 -15.25 13.80 -5.17
CA PRO A 139 -13.85 14.12 -5.37
C PRO A 139 -13.48 15.59 -5.04
N THR A 140 -14.45 16.41 -4.65
CA THR A 140 -14.28 17.86 -4.39
C THR A 140 -14.59 18.29 -2.97
N VAL A 141 -15.16 17.40 -2.14
CA VAL A 141 -15.61 17.74 -0.79
C VAL A 141 -14.65 17.13 0.23
N TRP A 142 -14.17 17.95 1.16
CA TRP A 142 -13.43 17.43 2.31
C TRP A 142 -14.43 16.87 3.34
N TRP A 143 -14.25 15.61 3.74
CA TRP A 143 -15.10 14.97 4.73
C TRP A 143 -14.84 15.46 6.15
N ASP A 144 -15.87 15.41 6.98
CA ASP A 144 -15.80 15.72 8.41
C ASP A 144 -14.86 14.72 9.12
N THR A 145 -13.74 15.24 9.63
CA THR A 145 -12.72 14.43 10.29
C THR A 145 -13.15 13.97 11.67
N ASP A 146 -13.88 14.77 12.43
CA ASP A 146 -14.33 14.42 13.78
C ASP A 146 -15.31 13.24 13.72
N LEU A 147 -16.17 13.23 12.70
CA LEU A 147 -17.05 12.10 12.42
C LEU A 147 -16.26 10.83 12.07
N ILE A 148 -15.26 10.92 11.19
CA ILE A 148 -14.41 9.77 10.84
C ILE A 148 -13.70 9.24 12.09
N GLU A 149 -13.17 10.12 12.94
CA GLU A 149 -12.53 9.74 14.19
C GLU A 149 -13.48 9.01 15.13
N ALA A 150 -14.71 9.51 15.31
CA ALA A 150 -15.73 8.88 16.13
C ALA A 150 -16.08 7.46 15.61
N ILE A 151 -16.25 7.32 14.30
CA ILE A 151 -16.52 6.03 13.64
C ILE A 151 -15.34 5.06 13.84
N VAL A 152 -14.10 5.54 13.69
CA VAL A 152 -12.90 4.72 13.90
C VAL A 152 -12.77 4.30 15.36
N ASP A 153 -12.96 5.21 16.32
CA ASP A 153 -12.92 4.91 17.75
C ASP A 153 -13.97 3.87 18.16
N GLU A 154 -15.19 3.98 17.64
CA GLU A 154 -16.25 2.98 17.84
C GLU A 154 -15.79 1.58 17.39
N HIS A 155 -15.25 1.48 16.17
CA HIS A 155 -14.81 0.21 15.60
C HIS A 155 -13.55 -0.34 16.26
N VAL A 156 -12.64 0.53 16.70
CA VAL A 156 -11.47 0.15 17.51
C VAL A 156 -11.91 -0.54 18.79
N LYS A 157 -12.87 0.06 19.52
CA LYS A 157 -13.43 -0.54 20.74
C LYS A 157 -14.20 -1.81 20.44
N LYS A 158 -15.07 -1.80 19.43
CA LYS A 158 -15.92 -2.94 19.06
C LYS A 158 -15.13 -4.17 18.66
N TRP A 159 -14.06 -3.99 17.89
CA TRP A 159 -13.25 -5.09 17.37
C TRP A 159 -11.95 -5.33 18.13
N GLN A 160 -11.72 -4.59 19.22
CA GLN A 160 -10.53 -4.67 20.07
C GLN A 160 -9.24 -4.54 19.24
N ILE A 161 -9.25 -3.55 18.33
CA ILE A 161 -8.16 -3.31 17.38
C ILE A 161 -6.89 -2.92 18.13
N ASP A 162 -5.77 -3.53 17.74
CA ASP A 162 -4.44 -3.23 18.30
C ASP A 162 -3.42 -2.75 17.25
N ALA A 163 -3.76 -2.79 15.95
CA ALA A 163 -3.03 -2.11 14.89
C ALA A 163 -3.95 -1.55 13.79
N ILE A 164 -3.60 -0.38 13.24
CA ILE A 164 -4.33 0.28 12.15
C ILE A 164 -3.39 0.50 10.94
N ILE A 165 -3.90 0.31 9.72
CA ILE A 165 -3.27 0.73 8.47
C ILE A 165 -4.21 1.64 7.69
N THR A 166 -3.72 2.79 7.21
CA THR A 166 -4.52 3.73 6.42
C THR A 166 -3.66 4.54 5.43
N PHE A 167 -4.23 5.55 4.78
CA PHE A 167 -3.54 6.47 3.87
C PHE A 167 -2.59 7.42 4.61
N ASP A 168 -1.50 7.81 3.96
CA ASP A 168 -0.77 9.02 4.35
C ASP A 168 -1.45 10.30 3.82
N SER A 169 -0.88 11.46 4.14
CA SER A 169 -1.43 12.77 3.78
C SER A 169 -1.55 13.02 2.27
N GLY A 170 -0.90 12.19 1.44
CA GLY A 170 -0.98 12.25 -0.01
C GLY A 170 -2.15 11.48 -0.60
N GLY A 171 -2.78 10.56 0.16
CA GLY A 171 -3.98 9.83 -0.29
C GLY A 171 -3.77 8.99 -1.55
N VAL A 172 -2.53 8.53 -1.80
CA VAL A 172 -2.03 7.81 -2.99
C VAL A 172 -2.11 8.60 -4.29
N SER A 173 -3.28 9.08 -4.68
CA SER A 173 -3.55 9.85 -5.91
C SER A 173 -3.88 11.31 -5.64
N GLY A 174 -3.91 11.74 -4.38
CA GLY A 174 -4.35 13.08 -3.99
C GLY A 174 -5.87 13.22 -3.83
N HIS A 175 -6.63 12.12 -3.90
CA HIS A 175 -8.09 12.14 -3.74
C HIS A 175 -8.47 12.75 -2.39
N ILE A 176 -9.39 13.71 -2.40
CA ILE A 176 -9.71 14.52 -1.21
C ILE A 176 -10.24 13.66 -0.05
N ASN A 177 -11.11 12.69 -0.34
CA ASN A 177 -11.62 11.74 0.65
C ASN A 177 -10.51 10.88 1.29
N HIS A 178 -9.51 10.44 0.52
CA HIS A 178 -8.40 9.65 1.07
C HIS A 178 -7.56 10.49 2.02
N ARG A 179 -7.38 11.78 1.69
CA ARG A 179 -6.67 12.74 2.53
C ARG A 179 -7.46 13.10 3.79
N ALA A 180 -8.79 13.19 3.70
CA ALA A 180 -9.65 13.39 4.87
C ALA A 180 -9.59 12.19 5.83
N VAL A 181 -9.65 10.96 5.30
CA VAL A 181 -9.42 9.73 6.08
C VAL A 181 -8.04 9.75 6.74
N SER A 182 -7.00 10.10 5.98
CA SER A 182 -5.65 10.21 6.53
C SER A 182 -5.56 11.23 7.68
N ALA A 183 -6.14 12.42 7.50
CA ALA A 183 -6.12 13.47 8.50
C ALA A 183 -6.80 13.03 9.80
N ALA A 184 -8.03 12.48 9.71
CA ALA A 184 -8.79 11.98 10.84
C ALA A 184 -8.05 10.85 11.59
N VAL A 185 -7.62 9.82 10.87
CA VAL A 185 -6.95 8.66 11.50
C VAL A 185 -5.59 9.06 12.09
N SER A 186 -4.87 10.00 11.46
CA SER A 186 -3.61 10.52 11.99
C SER A 186 -3.81 11.34 13.25
N ASN A 187 -4.83 12.20 13.29
CA ASN A 187 -5.17 12.96 14.48
C ASN A 187 -5.63 12.03 15.62
N TYR A 188 -6.51 11.06 15.34
CA TYR A 188 -6.90 10.03 16.30
C TYR A 188 -5.68 9.27 16.87
N ALA A 189 -4.78 8.79 15.99
CA ALA A 189 -3.60 8.02 16.40
C ALA A 189 -2.60 8.81 17.25
N SER A 190 -2.46 10.10 16.99
CA SER A 190 -1.46 10.96 17.64
C SER A 190 -1.98 11.61 18.93
N SER A 191 -3.27 11.93 19.00
CA SER A 191 -3.90 12.64 20.12
C SER A 191 -4.53 11.74 21.18
N ASN A 192 -5.00 10.54 20.81
CA ASN A 192 -5.65 9.62 21.75
C ASN A 192 -4.61 8.65 22.36
N PRO A 193 -4.34 8.70 23.68
CA PRO A 193 -3.36 7.82 24.32
C PRO A 193 -3.68 6.33 24.22
N ARG A 194 -4.96 6.00 24.00
CA ARG A 194 -5.45 4.62 23.84
C ARG A 194 -5.54 4.18 22.38
N ALA A 195 -5.15 5.03 21.42
CA ALA A 195 -5.18 4.66 20.02
C ALA A 195 -4.21 3.48 19.75
N PRO A 196 -4.62 2.51 18.92
CA PRO A 196 -3.75 1.45 18.43
C PRO A 196 -2.52 2.01 17.70
N VAL A 197 -1.50 1.17 17.54
CA VAL A 197 -0.36 1.55 16.68
C VAL A 197 -0.84 1.71 15.24
N THR A 198 -0.52 2.85 14.63
CA THR A 198 -1.05 3.21 13.30
C THR A 198 0.08 3.37 12.31
N PHE A 199 -0.10 2.75 11.13
CA PHE A 199 0.79 2.86 9.99
C PHE A 199 0.06 3.49 8.80
N THR A 200 0.75 4.37 8.08
CA THR A 200 0.25 5.00 6.86
C THR A 200 0.98 4.46 5.64
N LEU A 201 0.25 4.19 4.57
CA LEU A 201 0.79 3.85 3.26
C LEU A 201 1.44 5.08 2.61
N THR A 202 2.72 4.97 2.27
CA THR A 202 3.46 6.07 1.62
C THR A 202 2.90 6.36 0.23
N THR A 203 2.50 7.61 -0.01
CA THR A 203 2.18 8.13 -1.34
C THR A 203 3.46 8.39 -2.15
N THR A 204 3.43 7.99 -3.42
CA THR A 204 4.57 8.10 -4.35
C THR A 204 4.17 8.88 -5.60
N ALA A 205 5.12 9.61 -6.18
CA ALA A 205 4.94 10.29 -7.46
C ALA A 205 4.49 9.35 -8.59
N LEU A 206 3.73 9.88 -9.57
CA LEU A 206 3.15 9.09 -10.65
C LEU A 206 4.14 8.21 -11.43
N PRO A 207 5.37 8.66 -11.79
CA PRO A 207 6.32 7.79 -12.49
C PRO A 207 6.69 6.56 -11.64
N ARG A 208 6.95 6.75 -10.35
CA ARG A 208 7.26 5.65 -9.41
C ARG A 208 6.06 4.71 -9.19
N LYS A 209 4.83 5.25 -9.33
CA LYS A 209 3.60 4.48 -9.13
C LYS A 209 3.42 3.40 -10.21
N TYR A 210 3.82 3.64 -11.45
CA TYR A 210 3.54 2.78 -12.61
C TYR A 210 4.78 2.12 -13.22
N THR A 211 5.87 2.01 -12.46
CA THR A 211 7.12 1.35 -12.91
C THR A 211 7.20 -0.12 -12.52
N PHE A 212 6.08 -0.77 -12.20
CA PHE A 212 6.05 -2.16 -11.76
C PHE A 212 6.97 -2.36 -10.55
N LEU A 213 7.95 -3.28 -10.63
CA LEU A 213 8.97 -3.50 -9.61
C LEU A 213 10.11 -2.48 -9.67
N GLY A 214 10.22 -1.67 -10.73
CA GLY A 214 11.34 -0.76 -10.94
C GLY A 214 11.55 0.28 -9.82
N ASP A 215 10.50 0.59 -9.05
CA ASP A 215 10.60 1.47 -7.89
C ASP A 215 11.10 0.79 -6.60
N LEU A 216 11.16 -0.55 -6.59
CA LEU A 216 11.52 -1.32 -5.40
C LEU A 216 12.95 -1.05 -4.91
N PRO A 217 14.00 -0.95 -5.76
CA PRO A 217 15.34 -0.64 -5.29
C PRO A 217 15.42 0.69 -4.53
N LEU A 218 14.77 1.74 -5.05
CA LEU A 218 14.73 3.05 -4.40
C LEU A 218 13.96 2.99 -3.07
N THR A 219 12.85 2.27 -3.05
CA THR A 219 12.01 2.09 -1.86
C THR A 219 12.71 1.27 -0.76
N ALA A 220 13.55 0.30 -1.15
CA ALA A 220 14.25 -0.57 -0.21
C ALA A 220 15.55 0.04 0.34
N LEU A 221 16.02 1.20 -0.15
CA LEU A 221 17.23 1.85 0.38
C LEU A 221 17.19 2.05 1.91
N PRO A 222 16.09 2.54 2.52
CA PRO A 222 16.02 2.67 3.98
C PRO A 222 15.99 1.32 4.71
N PHE A 223 15.80 0.21 3.99
CA PHE A 223 15.75 -1.15 4.53
C PHE A 223 17.02 -1.94 4.23
N THR A 224 18.03 -1.39 3.54
CA THR A 224 19.19 -2.16 3.07
C THR A 224 19.90 -2.92 4.20
N TRP A 225 20.23 -2.24 5.30
CA TRP A 225 20.85 -2.92 6.45
C TRP A 225 19.93 -3.97 7.07
N ARG A 226 18.63 -3.67 7.18
CA ARG A 226 17.60 -4.57 7.73
C ARG A 226 17.48 -5.85 6.89
N ILE A 227 17.54 -5.75 5.57
CA ILE A 227 17.53 -6.87 4.62
C ILE A 227 18.81 -7.70 4.75
N ILE A 228 19.98 -7.06 4.79
CA ILE A 228 21.28 -7.77 4.93
C ILE A 228 21.33 -8.53 6.25
N ALA A 229 20.91 -7.88 7.35
CA ALA A 229 20.85 -8.50 8.66
C ALA A 229 19.86 -9.68 8.68
N ALA A 230 18.68 -9.52 8.04
CA ALA A 230 17.68 -10.57 7.87
C ALA A 230 18.17 -11.81 7.13
N LEU A 231 19.07 -11.64 6.16
CA LEU A 231 19.67 -12.76 5.43
C LEU A 231 20.83 -13.41 6.18
N SER A 232 21.48 -12.70 7.09
CA SER A 232 22.75 -13.11 7.70
C SER A 232 22.60 -13.74 9.09
N TYR A 233 21.63 -13.27 9.89
CA TYR A 233 21.47 -13.69 11.28
C TYR A 233 19.99 -13.89 11.63
N PRO A 234 19.63 -14.92 12.42
CA PRO A 234 18.26 -15.09 12.90
C PRO A 234 17.84 -13.92 13.79
N THR A 235 16.56 -13.54 13.70
CA THR A 235 16.00 -12.41 14.45
C THR A 235 15.73 -12.80 15.90
N SER A 236 16.28 -12.05 16.86
CA SER A 236 15.67 -11.92 18.18
C SER A 236 14.62 -10.81 18.07
N THR A 237 13.36 -11.06 18.47
CA THR A 237 12.29 -10.04 18.40
C THR A 237 12.56 -8.83 19.31
N ALA A 238 13.52 -8.95 20.23
CA ALA A 238 13.94 -7.90 21.14
C ALA A 238 14.91 -6.87 20.53
N ASP A 239 15.62 -7.21 19.44
CA ASP A 239 16.63 -6.33 18.80
C ASP A 239 16.08 -5.48 17.63
N ALA A 240 14.80 -5.61 17.29
CA ALA A 240 14.20 -4.85 16.21
C ALA A 240 13.98 -3.40 16.66
N SER A 241 15.00 -2.54 16.52
CA SER A 241 14.84 -1.10 16.68
C SER A 241 13.72 -0.63 15.74
N ASP A 242 12.60 -0.18 16.31
CA ASP A 242 11.42 0.26 15.60
C ASP A 242 11.74 1.53 14.81
N GLY A 243 12.23 1.36 13.58
CA GLY A 243 12.47 2.48 12.67
C GLY A 243 11.18 3.11 12.14
N GLY A 244 10.02 2.78 12.72
CA GLY A 244 8.70 3.28 12.31
C GLY A 244 8.38 2.97 10.85
N ARG A 245 9.02 1.96 10.25
CA ARG A 245 8.91 1.66 8.81
C ARG A 245 8.70 0.19 8.56
N ALA A 246 7.76 -0.13 7.68
CA ALA A 246 7.50 -1.48 7.22
C ALA A 246 7.64 -1.57 5.69
N LEU A 247 8.06 -2.73 5.19
CA LEU A 247 8.04 -3.06 3.78
C LEU A 247 7.31 -4.39 3.59
N ALA A 248 6.16 -4.36 2.93
CA ALA A 248 5.38 -5.55 2.64
C ALA A 248 5.40 -5.80 1.13
N ALA A 249 5.82 -6.99 0.72
CA ALA A 249 5.85 -7.39 -0.68
C ALA A 249 5.00 -8.64 -0.91
N ASN A 250 4.24 -8.63 -2.02
CA ASN A 250 3.43 -9.75 -2.45
C ASN A 250 4.31 -10.85 -3.05
N THR A 251 4.10 -12.08 -2.59
CA THR A 251 4.47 -13.27 -3.36
C THR A 251 3.55 -13.40 -4.57
N TRP A 252 3.87 -14.31 -5.49
CA TRP A 252 3.01 -14.59 -6.64
C TRP A 252 1.60 -15.02 -6.18
N ARG A 253 1.51 -15.88 -5.16
CA ARG A 253 0.23 -16.30 -4.56
C ARG A 253 -0.57 -15.10 -4.05
N ARG A 254 0.06 -14.15 -3.36
CA ARG A 254 -0.63 -12.96 -2.82
C ARG A 254 -1.02 -11.96 -3.91
N TYR A 255 -0.21 -11.85 -4.97
CA TYR A 255 -0.61 -11.13 -6.16
C TYR A 255 -1.88 -11.73 -6.78
N LEU A 256 -1.98 -13.06 -6.89
CA LEU A 256 -3.21 -13.72 -7.34
C LEU A 256 -4.39 -13.46 -6.40
N MET A 257 -4.20 -13.51 -5.08
CA MET A 257 -5.27 -13.11 -4.13
C MET A 257 -5.68 -11.64 -4.30
N THR A 258 -4.74 -10.75 -4.62
CA THR A 258 -5.01 -9.33 -4.94
C THR A 258 -5.82 -9.20 -6.23
N ARG A 259 -5.52 -10.04 -7.22
CA ARG A 259 -6.28 -10.14 -8.48
C ARG A 259 -7.69 -10.64 -8.25
N ASP A 260 -7.84 -11.68 -7.44
CA ASP A 260 -9.12 -12.29 -7.07
C ASP A 260 -9.98 -11.30 -6.27
N ALA A 261 -9.37 -10.52 -5.37
CA ALA A 261 -10.02 -9.46 -4.62
C ALA A 261 -10.60 -8.38 -5.54
N PHE A 262 -9.82 -7.88 -6.49
CA PHE A 262 -10.30 -6.89 -7.46
C PHE A 262 -11.31 -7.45 -8.47
N ALA A 263 -11.24 -8.75 -8.79
CA ALA A 263 -12.26 -9.40 -9.61
C ALA A 263 -13.65 -9.42 -8.93
N GLN A 264 -13.71 -9.20 -7.60
CA GLN A 264 -14.98 -9.01 -6.88
C GLN A 264 -15.58 -7.61 -7.05
N HIS A 265 -14.89 -6.68 -7.71
CA HIS A 265 -15.38 -5.33 -8.05
C HIS A 265 -15.69 -5.19 -9.55
N PRO A 266 -16.64 -5.96 -10.12
CA PRO A 266 -16.96 -5.87 -11.54
C PRO A 266 -17.47 -4.48 -11.94
N SER A 267 -18.06 -3.70 -11.02
CA SER A 267 -18.43 -2.30 -11.30
C SER A 267 -17.26 -1.35 -11.54
N GLN A 268 -16.08 -1.67 -11.00
CA GLN A 268 -14.86 -0.85 -11.12
C GLN A 268 -13.88 -1.38 -12.17
N TYR A 269 -14.27 -2.42 -12.91
CA TYR A 269 -13.37 -3.19 -13.77
C TYR A 269 -13.17 -2.54 -15.15
N THR A 270 -12.43 -1.43 -15.19
CA THR A 270 -12.09 -0.67 -16.41
C THR A 270 -10.69 -1.00 -16.95
N TRP A 271 -10.40 -0.69 -18.21
CA TRP A 271 -9.11 -1.01 -18.86
C TRP A 271 -7.90 -0.35 -18.17
N ASP A 272 -8.06 0.87 -17.65
CA ASP A 272 -7.00 1.56 -16.91
C ASP A 272 -6.73 0.87 -15.57
N ARG A 273 -7.75 0.28 -14.95
CA ARG A 273 -7.62 -0.51 -13.74
C ARG A 273 -6.94 -1.84 -14.01
N HIS A 274 -7.16 -2.48 -15.15
CA HIS A 274 -6.33 -3.62 -15.58
C HIS A 274 -4.84 -3.25 -15.68
N LEU A 275 -4.55 -2.11 -16.30
CA LEU A 275 -3.18 -1.64 -16.44
C LEU A 275 -2.56 -1.32 -15.08
N TYR A 276 -3.31 -0.63 -14.22
CA TYR A 276 -2.93 -0.38 -12.82
C TYR A 276 -2.57 -1.68 -12.11
N MET A 277 -3.39 -2.70 -12.32
CA MET A 277 -3.27 -3.98 -11.66
C MET A 277 -2.08 -4.83 -12.09
N VAL A 278 -1.41 -4.45 -13.18
CA VAL A 278 -0.14 -5.01 -13.62
C VAL A 278 1.00 -4.08 -13.24
N LEU A 279 0.92 -2.81 -13.61
CA LEU A 279 2.03 -1.85 -13.56
C LEU A 279 2.19 -1.14 -12.23
N SER A 280 1.15 -1.10 -11.39
CA SER A 280 1.24 -0.32 -10.17
C SER A 280 2.07 -1.00 -9.11
N ARG A 281 3.06 -0.31 -8.56
CA ARG A 281 3.85 -0.84 -7.45
C ARG A 281 3.00 -1.19 -6.23
N TYR A 282 1.85 -0.53 -6.01
CA TYR A 282 0.99 -0.77 -4.84
C TYR A 282 0.33 -2.16 -4.85
N VAL A 283 0.34 -2.85 -5.98
CA VAL A 283 -0.16 -4.24 -6.12
C VAL A 283 0.96 -5.25 -5.84
N TRP A 284 2.22 -4.82 -5.88
CA TRP A 284 3.41 -5.66 -5.70
C TRP A 284 4.08 -5.47 -4.35
N PHE A 285 4.17 -4.24 -3.87
CA PHE A 285 4.78 -3.91 -2.58
C PHE A 285 4.32 -2.55 -2.03
N ASN A 286 4.22 -2.48 -0.71
CA ASN A 286 3.90 -1.27 0.04
C ASN A 286 5.06 -0.97 1.01
N ASP A 287 5.44 0.31 1.11
CA ASP A 287 6.19 0.79 2.25
C ASP A 287 5.26 1.62 3.14
N LEU A 288 5.32 1.36 4.44
CA LEU A 288 4.48 1.99 5.44
C LEU A 288 5.35 2.78 6.43
N LYS A 289 4.75 3.82 7.01
CA LYS A 289 5.36 4.62 8.09
C LYS A 289 4.44 4.65 9.30
N ARG A 290 5.00 4.45 10.48
CA ARG A 290 4.31 4.59 11.76
C ARG A 290 4.03 6.07 12.01
N ILE A 291 2.87 6.36 12.60
CA ILE A 291 2.55 7.68 13.13
C ILE A 291 3.15 7.79 14.54
N ASP A 292 3.97 8.81 14.76
CA ASP A 292 4.53 9.13 16.08
C ASP A 292 3.44 9.72 16.97
N ARG A 293 3.39 9.31 18.24
CA ARG A 293 2.48 9.94 19.21
C ARG A 293 3.02 11.31 19.59
N VAL A 294 2.13 12.24 19.95
CA VAL A 294 2.55 13.56 20.44
C VAL A 294 3.41 13.43 21.70
N VAL A 295 3.16 12.42 22.53
CA VAL A 295 3.95 12.14 23.75
C VAL A 295 5.37 11.67 23.39
N ASP A 296 5.55 10.90 22.31
CA ASP A 296 6.86 10.40 21.87
C ASP A 296 7.79 11.54 21.38
N LYS A 297 7.25 12.73 21.10
CA LYS A 297 8.01 13.94 20.72
C LYS A 297 8.44 14.80 21.91
N ALA A 298 7.87 14.60 23.10
CA ALA A 298 8.23 15.39 24.27
C ALA A 298 9.49 14.87 24.99
N ASP A 299 9.87 13.62 24.71
CA ASP A 299 11.00 12.91 25.33
C ASP A 299 12.26 12.83 24.42
N ASN A 300 12.29 13.56 23.30
CA ASN A 300 13.42 13.70 22.37
C ASN A 300 13.82 15.17 22.19
#